data_AF-A0A9X9N6C0-F1
#
_entry.id   AF-A0A9X9N6C0-F1
#
_cell.length_a   1.000
_cell.length_b   1.000
_cell.length_c   1.000
_cell.angle_alpha   90.00
_cell.angle_beta   90.00
_cell.angle_gamma   90.00
#
_symmetry.space_group_name_H-M   'P 1'
#
loop_
_entity.id
_entity.type
_entity.pdbx_description
1 polymer ?
#
loop_
_entity_poly.entity_id
_entity_poly.type
_entity_poly.pdbx_seq_one_letter_code
_entity_poly.pdbx_strand_id
1 'polypeptide(L)'
;MGNRIAFAYQTFPWANNAKDKAAVHVVIIGLEAAYLSDGLSPNSAQPKLYKLLDKEWHSQSVANISPYLIAGSNLAVASREQP
;
A
#
# COMPACT_ATOMS: atom_id res chain seq x y z
N MET A 1 13.75 9.50 10.84
CA MET A 1 13.33 9.39 9.43
C MET A 1 12.23 8.34 9.36
N GLY A 2 11.09 8.64 8.73
CA GLY A 2 9.96 7.70 8.61
C GLY A 2 9.62 7.45 7.14
N ASN A 3 8.89 6.36 6.85
CA ASN A 3 8.43 6.03 5.51
C ASN A 3 6.94 6.32 5.36
N ARG A 4 6.52 6.62 4.12
CA ARG A 4 5.12 6.76 3.71
C ARG A 4 4.84 5.80 2.55
N ILE A 5 3.59 5.37 2.41
CA ILE A 5 3.13 4.58 1.26
C ILE A 5 2.80 5.54 0.10
N ALA A 6 3.61 5.51 -0.95
CA ALA A 6 3.43 6.30 -2.18
C ALA A 6 2.41 5.67 -3.14
N PHE A 7 2.36 4.34 -3.18
CA PHE A 7 1.30 3.62 -3.87
C PHE A 7 1.09 2.23 -3.28
N ALA A 8 -0.09 1.67 -3.47
CA ALA A 8 -0.38 0.30 -3.06
C ALA A 8 -1.32 -0.40 -4.05
N TYR A 9 -0.99 -1.64 -4.38
CA TYR A 9 -1.95 -2.59 -4.96
C TYR A 9 -2.56 -3.37 -3.80
N GLN A 10 -3.88 -3.27 -3.65
CA GLN A 10 -4.64 -4.11 -2.74
C GLN A 10 -4.56 -5.57 -3.16
N THR A 11 -4.95 -6.46 -2.24
CA THR A 11 -4.83 -7.90 -2.37
C THR A 11 -5.31 -8.44 -3.73
N PHE A 12 -4.46 -9.22 -4.38
CA PHE A 12 -4.78 -9.94 -5.62
C PHE A 12 -4.14 -11.34 -5.62
N PRO A 13 -4.70 -12.31 -6.35
CA PRO A 13 -4.11 -13.64 -6.45
C PRO A 13 -2.80 -13.59 -7.25
N TRP A 14 -1.74 -14.21 -6.72
CA TRP A 14 -0.48 -14.36 -7.44
C TRP A 14 -0.66 -15.28 -8.65
N ALA A 15 -0.02 -14.89 -9.77
CA ALA A 15 0.06 -15.73 -10.95
C ALA A 15 1.41 -15.54 -11.64
N ASN A 16 1.99 -16.64 -12.10
CA ASN A 16 3.11 -16.67 -13.02
C ASN A 16 2.91 -17.81 -14.03
N ASN A 17 3.89 -18.00 -14.93
CA ASN A 17 3.84 -18.99 -16.00
C ASN A 17 4.49 -20.34 -15.64
N ALA A 18 4.69 -20.64 -14.35
CA ALA A 18 5.26 -21.90 -13.89
C ALA A 18 4.18 -22.97 -13.68
N LYS A 19 4.56 -24.24 -13.85
CA LYS A 19 3.64 -25.40 -13.74
C LYS A 19 3.02 -25.53 -12.35
N ASP A 20 3.84 -25.44 -11.30
CA ASP A 20 3.42 -25.60 -9.90
C ASP A 20 3.46 -24.25 -9.17
N LYS A 21 2.73 -23.27 -9.70
CA LYS A 21 2.70 -21.91 -9.14
C LYS A 21 2.03 -21.87 -7.77
N ALA A 22 2.54 -20.99 -6.90
CA ALA A 22 2.00 -20.80 -5.57
C ALA A 22 0.55 -20.28 -5.60
N ALA A 23 -0.31 -20.85 -4.76
CA ALA A 23 -1.69 -20.43 -4.55
C ALA A 23 -1.78 -19.44 -3.37
N VAL A 24 -1.25 -18.24 -3.57
CA VAL A 24 -1.21 -17.18 -2.53
C VAL A 24 -1.83 -15.89 -3.03
N HIS A 25 -2.27 -15.06 -2.10
CA HIS A 25 -2.61 -13.67 -2.38
C HIS A 25 -1.44 -12.77 -1.99
N VAL A 26 -1.23 -11.72 -2.77
CA VAL A 26 -0.14 -10.76 -2.56
C VAL A 26 -0.66 -9.33 -2.61
N VAL A 27 0.14 -8.41 -2.08
CA VAL A 27 -0.03 -6.95 -2.19
C VAL A 27 1.27 -6.37 -2.73
N ILE A 28 1.23 -5.19 -3.33
CA ILE A 28 2.43 -4.43 -3.72
C ILE A 28 2.38 -3.10 -2.99
N ILE A 29 3.48 -2.72 -2.33
CA ILE A 29 3.57 -1.48 -1.55
C ILE A 29 4.81 -0.72 -2.01
N GLY A 30 4.61 0.46 -2.58
CA GLY A 30 5.68 1.41 -2.88
C GLY A 30 5.88 2.35 -1.70
N LEU A 31 7.10 2.39 -1.16
CA LEU A 31 7.46 3.26 -0.04
C LEU A 31 8.32 4.42 -0.52
N GLU A 32 8.12 5.57 0.10
CA GLU A 32 8.99 6.74 -0.03
C GLU A 32 9.40 7.25 1.36
N ALA A 33 10.51 7.98 1.44
CA ALA A 33 10.83 8.74 2.64
C ALA A 33 9.68 9.71 2.92
N ALA A 34 9.29 9.91 4.18
CA ALA A 34 8.30 10.93 4.56
C ALA A 34 8.95 12.30 4.77
N TYR A 35 10.27 12.33 5.02
CA TYR A 35 11.07 13.53 5.23
C TYR A 35 12.44 13.33 4.61
N LEU A 36 12.92 14.31 3.86
CA LEU A 36 14.28 14.33 3.34
C LEU A 36 15.25 14.88 4.41
N SER A 37 16.54 14.55 4.28
CA SER A 37 17.59 14.91 5.26
C SER A 37 17.81 16.43 5.40
N ASP A 38 17.35 17.21 4.43
CA ASP A 38 17.40 18.67 4.39
C ASP A 38 16.12 19.34 4.93
N GLY A 39 15.18 18.55 5.46
CA GLY A 39 13.90 19.05 5.98
C GLY A 39 12.84 19.33 4.91
N LEU A 40 13.13 19.05 3.63
CA LEU A 40 12.12 19.15 2.57
C LEU A 40 11.14 17.97 2.64
N SER A 41 9.86 18.27 2.46
CA SER A 41 8.86 17.24 2.22
C SER A 41 9.10 16.62 0.84
N PRO A 42 9.15 15.29 0.72
CA PRO A 42 9.20 14.64 -0.58
C PRO A 42 7.90 14.87 -1.36
N ASN A 43 8.03 14.62 -2.66
CA ASN A 43 7.05 14.67 -3.75
C ASN A 43 5.59 14.99 -3.35
N SER A 44 5.04 16.08 -3.87
CA SER A 44 3.65 16.53 -3.62
C SER A 44 2.58 15.66 -4.32
N ALA A 45 2.99 14.61 -5.02
CA ALA A 45 2.07 13.67 -5.66
C ALA A 45 1.17 12.97 -4.63
N GLN A 46 -0.12 12.89 -4.93
CA GLN A 46 -1.06 12.10 -4.12
C GLN A 46 -0.79 10.61 -4.31
N PRO A 47 -0.78 9.82 -3.22
CA PRO A 47 -0.65 8.39 -3.29
C PRO A 47 -1.70 7.73 -4.17
N LYS A 48 -1.31 6.65 -4.83
CA LYS A 48 -2.21 5.88 -5.69
C LYS A 48 -2.54 4.52 -5.10
N LEU A 49 -3.83 4.22 -5.03
CA LEU A 49 -4.34 2.95 -4.57
C LEU A 49 -4.96 2.19 -5.74
N TYR A 50 -4.49 0.97 -5.97
CA TYR A 50 -4.92 0.11 -7.06
C TYR A 50 -5.74 -1.04 -6.49
N LYS A 51 -6.89 -1.31 -7.12
CA LYS A 51 -7.78 -2.42 -6.76
C LYS A 51 -8.11 -3.22 -7.99
N LEU A 52 -8.15 -4.54 -7.83
CA LEU A 52 -8.66 -5.45 -8.86
C LEU A 52 -10.17 -5.63 -8.64
N LEU A 53 -10.98 -5.09 -9.53
CA LEU A 53 -12.44 -5.24 -9.52
C LEU A 53 -12.85 -5.86 -10.85
N ASP A 54 -13.64 -6.94 -10.82
CA ASP A 54 -14.13 -7.61 -12.03
C ASP A 54 -13.02 -7.97 -13.04
N LYS A 55 -11.84 -8.35 -12.54
CA LYS A 55 -10.61 -8.66 -13.30
C LYS A 55 -9.96 -7.47 -14.01
N GLU A 56 -10.38 -6.24 -13.70
CA GLU A 56 -9.81 -5.01 -14.20
C GLU A 56 -9.14 -4.20 -13.08
N TRP A 57 -8.06 -3.51 -13.44
CA TRP A 57 -7.32 -2.65 -12.50
C TRP A 57 -7.92 -1.25 -12.46
N HIS A 58 -8.40 -0.86 -11.29
CA HIS A 58 -8.85 0.50 -11.01
C HIS A 58 -7.84 1.22 -10.13
N SER A 59 -7.55 2.47 -10.47
CA SER A 59 -6.66 3.33 -9.68
C SER A 59 -7.43 4.50 -9.05
N GLN A 60 -7.09 4.84 -7.82
CA GLN A 60 -7.64 5.97 -7.08
C GLN A 60 -6.50 6.80 -6.46
N SER A 61 -6.48 8.10 -6.74
CA SER A 61 -5.62 9.04 -6.00
C SER A 61 -6.25 9.35 -4.65
N VAL A 62 -5.46 9.28 -3.57
CA VAL A 62 -5.93 9.47 -2.19
C VAL A 62 -4.96 10.36 -1.42
N ALA A 63 -5.44 11.05 -0.37
CA ALA A 63 -4.57 11.89 0.46
C ALA A 63 -3.51 11.07 1.23
N ASN A 64 -3.88 9.88 1.70
CA ASN A 64 -3.01 8.96 2.44
C ASN A 64 -3.48 7.51 2.28
N ILE A 65 -2.53 6.57 2.32
CA ILE A 65 -2.79 5.13 2.38
C ILE A 65 -2.43 4.65 3.78
N SER A 66 -3.41 4.08 4.48
CA SER A 66 -3.22 3.54 5.84
C SER A 66 -2.40 2.25 5.83
N PRO A 67 -1.91 1.77 7.00
CA PRO A 67 -1.25 0.47 7.14
C PRO A 67 -2.09 -0.72 6.65
N TYR A 68 -3.41 -0.55 6.55
CA TYR A 68 -4.35 -1.57 6.06
C TYR A 68 -4.66 -1.44 4.57
N LEU A 69 -3.84 -0.68 3.82
CA LEU A 69 -3.94 -0.48 2.37
C LEU A 69 -5.32 0.02 1.93
N ILE A 70 -5.91 0.92 2.71
CA ILE A 70 -7.11 1.68 2.39
C ILE A 70 -6.83 3.17 2.52
N ALA A 71 -7.64 4.00 1.85
CA ALA A 71 -7.64 5.44 2.09
C ALA A 71 -7.97 5.72 3.56
N GLY A 72 -7.14 6.48 4.26
CA GLY A 72 -7.35 6.74 5.69
C GLY A 72 -6.12 7.27 6.40
N SER A 73 -6.20 7.39 7.72
CA SER A 73 -5.10 7.86 8.57
C SER A 73 -4.02 6.78 8.77
N ASN A 74 -2.91 7.16 9.41
CA ASN A 74 -1.84 6.24 9.82
C ASN A 74 -2.17 5.48 11.13
N LEU A 75 -3.43 5.41 11.52
CA LEU A 75 -3.84 4.67 12.72
C LEU A 75 -3.61 3.18 12.48
N ALA A 76 -2.76 2.59 13.30
CA ALA A 76 -2.57 1.15 13.39
C ALA A 76 -3.17 0.65 14.70
N VAL A 77 -3.89 -0.47 14.65
CA VAL A 77 -4.37 -1.16 15.85
C VAL A 77 -3.22 -1.99 16.39
N ALA A 78 -2.78 -1.69 17.61
CA ALA A 78 -1.81 -2.49 18.32
C ALA A 78 -2.45 -3.77 18.87
N SER A 79 -1.65 -4.82 19.04
CA SER A 79 -2.10 -6.02 19.74
C SER A 79 -2.52 -5.67 21.16
N ARG A 80 -3.59 -6.30 21.65
CA ARG A 80 -4.09 -6.11 23.00
C ARG A 80 -3.54 -7.19 23.93
N GLU A 81 -2.91 -6.79 25.02
CA GLU A 81 -2.29 -7.72 25.97
C GLU A 81 -3.26 -8.23 27.05
N GLN A 82 -4.37 -7.53 27.30
CA GLN A 82 -5.36 -7.93 28.30
C GLN A 82 -6.81 -7.78 27.76
N PRO A 83 -7.71 -8.71 28.07
CA PRO A 83 -9.09 -8.73 27.55
C PRO A 83 -9.93 -7.48 27.80
#